data_AF-Q2N8S3-F1
#
_entry.id   AF-Q2N8S3-F1
#
_cell.length_a   1.000
_cell.length_b   1.000
_cell.length_c   1.000
_cell.angle_alpha   90.00
_cell.angle_beta   90.00
_cell.angle_gamma   90.00
#
_symmetry.space_group_name_H-M   'P 1'
#
loop_
_entity.id
_entity.type
_entity.pdbx_description
1 polymer ?
#
loop_
_entity_poly.entity_id
_entity_poly.type
_entity_poly.pdbx_seq_one_letter_code
_entity_poly.pdbx_strand_id
1 'polypeptide(L)'
;MLVFTRFTPADRNAQAMMSLVGNFHVARFPVDATDTGRAWLWQGSIAADSPDLNTLTGQRDVEATIPGAGSVMLKASPRIRELVNACRPSVAPDAEEAERDLPDDEPPEDQPRAPK
;
A
#
# COMPACT_ATOMS: atom_id res chain seq x y z
N MET A 1 -2.26 -3.51 -7.40
CA MET A 1 -2.67 -4.60 -6.49
C MET A 1 -1.45 -5.40 -6.09
N LEU A 2 -1.37 -5.82 -4.82
CA LEU A 2 -0.37 -6.78 -4.33
C LEU A 2 -1.07 -8.11 -4.03
N VAL A 3 -0.38 -9.22 -4.29
CA VAL A 3 -0.90 -10.58 -4.08
C VAL A 3 -0.12 -11.24 -2.95
N PHE A 4 -0.85 -11.86 -2.04
CA PHE A 4 -0.33 -12.65 -0.93
C PHE A 4 -0.55 -14.12 -1.23
N THR A 5 0.48 -14.94 -1.10
CA THR A 5 0.39 -16.40 -1.23
C THR A 5 0.94 -17.06 0.02
N ARG A 6 0.16 -17.93 0.66
CA ARG A 6 0.65 -18.81 1.72
C ARG A 6 0.92 -20.18 1.12
N PHE A 7 2.19 -20.58 1.14
CA PHE A 7 2.68 -21.87 0.65
C PHE A 7 2.34 -23.00 1.63
N THR A 8 1.05 -23.27 1.78
CA THR A 8 0.48 -24.36 2.57
C THR A 8 -0.75 -24.87 1.82
N PRO A 9 -1.01 -26.18 1.77
CA PRO A 9 -2.18 -26.72 1.09
C PRO A 9 -3.47 -26.08 1.60
N ALA A 10 -4.37 -25.79 0.67
CA ALA A 10 -5.74 -25.39 0.93
C ALA A 10 -6.68 -26.47 0.38
N ASP A 11 -7.82 -26.68 1.04
CA ASP A 11 -8.87 -27.50 0.46
C ASP A 11 -9.53 -26.77 -0.72
N ARG A 12 -10.00 -27.53 -1.71
CA ARG A 12 -10.70 -26.96 -2.86
C ARG A 12 -11.90 -26.13 -2.37
N ASN A 13 -12.06 -24.93 -2.92
CA ASN A 13 -13.12 -23.98 -2.56
C ASN A 13 -13.05 -23.45 -1.10
N ALA A 14 -11.95 -23.67 -0.39
CA ALA A 14 -11.81 -23.10 0.95
C ALA A 14 -11.67 -21.57 0.86
N GLN A 15 -12.27 -20.88 1.83
CA GLN A 15 -12.23 -19.43 1.98
C GLN A 15 -11.95 -19.08 3.43
N ALA A 16 -11.18 -18.03 3.65
CA ALA A 16 -10.84 -17.56 4.98
C ALA A 16 -10.51 -16.06 4.98
N MET A 17 -10.26 -15.52 6.17
CA MET A 17 -9.73 -14.17 6.34
C MET A 17 -8.29 -14.28 6.82
N MET A 18 -7.34 -13.77 6.03
CA MET A 18 -5.98 -13.57 6.52
C MET A 18 -5.98 -12.40 7.49
N SER A 19 -5.38 -12.59 8.66
CA SER A 19 -5.09 -11.52 9.61
C SER A 19 -3.60 -11.23 9.61
N LEU A 20 -3.23 -9.95 9.46
CA LEU A 20 -1.88 -9.46 9.68
C LEU A 20 -1.88 -8.58 10.93
N VAL A 21 -1.01 -8.88 11.88
CA VAL A 21 -0.88 -8.14 13.14
C VAL A 21 0.58 -7.79 13.37
N GLY A 22 0.89 -6.50 13.37
CA GLY A 22 2.26 -6.03 13.52
C GLY A 22 2.39 -4.54 13.22
N ASN A 23 3.54 -3.97 13.60
CA ASN A 23 3.82 -2.55 13.37
C ASN A 23 2.73 -1.58 13.89
N PHE A 24 2.04 -1.94 14.98
CA PHE A 24 0.88 -1.21 15.54
C PHE A 24 -0.34 -1.10 14.62
N HIS A 25 -0.39 -1.93 13.57
CA HIS A 25 -1.52 -2.05 12.67
C HIS A 25 -2.11 -3.45 12.72
N VAL A 26 -3.37 -3.55 12.32
CA VAL A 26 -4.06 -4.81 12.06
C VAL A 26 -4.75 -4.71 10.72
N ALA A 27 -4.48 -5.67 9.83
CA ALA A 27 -5.16 -5.79 8.55
C ALA A 27 -5.89 -7.13 8.48
N ARG A 28 -7.05 -7.14 7.83
CA ARG A 28 -7.82 -8.36 7.58
C ARG A 28 -8.37 -8.32 6.16
N PHE A 29 -8.05 -9.34 5.37
CA PHE A 29 -8.52 -9.42 3.98
C PHE A 29 -8.84 -10.86 3.59
N PRO A 30 -9.77 -11.06 2.62
CA PRO A 30 -10.16 -12.38 2.18
C PRO A 30 -9.00 -13.11 1.49
N VAL A 31 -8.94 -14.41 1.71
CA VAL A 31 -8.06 -15.33 1.00
C VAL A 31 -8.87 -16.56 0.59
N ASP A 32 -8.62 -17.04 -0.62
CA ASP A 32 -9.29 -18.18 -1.22
C ASP A 32 -8.29 -19.24 -1.63
N ALA A 33 -8.74 -20.49 -1.68
CA ALA A 33 -8.00 -21.58 -2.31
C ALA A 33 -7.91 -21.34 -3.82
N THR A 34 -6.70 -21.13 -4.33
CA THR A 34 -6.40 -20.91 -5.75
C THR A 34 -5.56 -22.05 -6.31
N ASP A 35 -5.95 -22.59 -7.46
CA ASP A 35 -5.23 -23.67 -8.14
C ASP A 35 -3.96 -23.12 -8.82
N THR A 36 -2.81 -23.69 -8.46
CA THR A 36 -1.49 -23.35 -9.04
C THR A 36 -1.03 -24.35 -10.11
N GLY A 37 -1.86 -25.33 -10.46
CA GLY A 37 -1.53 -26.46 -11.32
C GLY A 37 -0.74 -27.57 -10.62
N ARG A 38 -0.25 -27.34 -9.39
CA ARG A 38 0.42 -28.35 -8.55
C ARG A 38 -0.36 -28.63 -7.27
N ALA A 39 -0.93 -27.60 -6.67
CA ALA A 39 -1.73 -27.68 -5.47
C ALA A 39 -2.67 -26.46 -5.38
N TRP A 40 -3.71 -26.60 -4.57
CA TRP A 40 -4.52 -25.48 -4.11
C TRP A 40 -3.76 -24.78 -2.99
N LEU A 41 -3.49 -23.48 -3.17
CA LEU A 41 -2.82 -22.64 -2.18
C LEU A 41 -3.73 -21.48 -1.78
N TRP A 42 -3.52 -20.98 -0.57
CA TRP A 42 -4.22 -19.78 -0.10
C TRP A 42 -3.65 -18.53 -0.78
N GLN A 43 -4.52 -17.79 -1.47
CA GLN A 43 -4.17 -16.51 -2.08
C GLN A 43 -5.19 -15.42 -1.77
N GLY A 44 -4.71 -14.20 -1.59
CA GLY A 44 -5.55 -13.01 -1.49
C GLY A 44 -4.86 -11.81 -2.11
N SER A 45 -5.59 -10.72 -2.26
CA SER A 45 -5.03 -9.49 -2.84
C SER A 45 -5.47 -8.25 -2.07
N ILE A 46 -4.64 -7.22 -2.14
CA ILE A 46 -4.91 -5.93 -1.53
C ILE A 46 -4.51 -4.81 -2.49
N ALA A 47 -5.24 -3.70 -2.42
CA ALA A 47 -4.89 -2.50 -3.17
C ALA A 47 -3.53 -1.96 -2.71
N ALA A 48 -2.71 -1.48 -3.64
CA ALA A 48 -1.33 -1.10 -3.32
C ALA A 48 -1.24 0.20 -2.51
N ASP A 49 -2.25 1.05 -2.65
CA ASP A 49 -2.52 2.26 -1.87
C ASP A 49 -3.23 1.99 -0.54
N SER A 50 -3.63 0.74 -0.26
CA SER A 50 -4.35 0.42 0.97
C SER A 50 -3.50 0.73 2.21
N PRO A 51 -4.06 1.43 3.22
CA PRO A 51 -3.37 1.71 4.47
C PRO A 51 -3.06 0.43 5.27
N ASP A 52 -3.77 -0.66 5.01
CA ASP A 52 -3.54 -1.96 5.63
C ASP A 52 -2.14 -2.52 5.37
N LEU A 53 -1.50 -2.12 4.26
CA LEU A 53 -0.13 -2.50 3.94
C LEU A 53 0.89 -1.91 4.93
N ASN A 54 0.51 -0.92 5.73
CA ASN A 54 1.36 -0.38 6.80
C ASN A 54 1.67 -1.41 7.89
N THR A 55 0.89 -2.50 7.97
CA THR A 55 1.24 -3.68 8.78
C THR A 55 2.59 -4.27 8.39
N LEU A 56 3.00 -4.19 7.12
CA LEU A 56 4.17 -4.87 6.56
C LEU A 56 5.36 -3.94 6.28
N THR A 57 5.14 -2.63 6.26
CA THR A 57 6.20 -1.65 5.91
C THR A 57 7.01 -1.18 7.11
N GLY A 58 6.68 -1.58 8.35
CA GLY A 58 7.44 -1.14 9.52
C GLY A 58 8.74 -1.92 9.77
N GLN A 59 9.28 -1.80 10.99
CA GLN A 59 10.55 -2.41 11.42
C GLN A 59 10.37 -3.59 12.38
N ARG A 60 9.12 -3.94 12.72
CA ARG A 60 8.79 -5.05 13.61
C ARG A 60 8.34 -6.26 12.82
N ASP A 61 8.54 -7.43 13.41
CA ASP A 61 7.95 -8.66 12.91
C ASP A 61 6.42 -8.56 12.89
N VAL A 62 5.82 -9.31 11.96
CA VAL A 62 4.38 -9.32 11.71
C VAL A 62 3.88 -10.75 11.81
N GLU A 63 2.87 -10.98 12.62
CA GLU A 63 2.17 -12.26 12.62
C GLU A 63 1.15 -12.27 11.50
N ALA A 64 1.22 -13.28 10.63
CA ALA A 64 0.24 -13.55 9.59
C ALA A 64 -0.48 -14.86 9.88
N THR A 65 -1.81 -14.82 10.01
CA THR A 65 -2.64 -15.97 10.38
C THR A 65 -3.71 -16.19 9.34
N ILE A 66 -3.90 -17.45 8.94
CA ILE A 66 -5.07 -17.91 8.18
C ILE A 66 -5.73 -19.02 9.01
N PRO A 67 -7.00 -18.87 9.42
CA PRO A 67 -7.75 -19.97 10.03
C PRO A 67 -7.71 -21.22 9.15
N GLY A 68 -7.26 -22.36 9.72
CA GLY A 68 -7.07 -23.61 8.98
C GLY A 68 -5.70 -23.78 8.29
N ALA A 69 -4.91 -22.71 8.10
CA ALA A 69 -3.53 -22.78 7.57
C ALA A 69 -2.44 -22.36 8.58
N GLY A 70 -2.84 -21.99 9.79
CA GLY A 70 -1.97 -21.63 10.91
C GLY A 70 -1.43 -20.20 10.87
N SER A 71 -0.45 -19.93 11.75
CA SER A 71 0.26 -18.65 11.83
C SER A 71 1.69 -18.75 11.28
N VAL A 72 2.22 -17.62 10.81
CA VAL A 72 3.64 -17.44 10.52
C VAL A 72 4.11 -16.07 11.00
N MET A 73 5.30 -16.04 11.59
CA MET A 73 5.99 -14.79 11.90
C MET A 73 6.81 -14.36 10.69
N LEU A 74 6.36 -13.29 10.04
CA LEU A 74 7.10 -12.62 8.98
C LEU A 74 8.12 -11.67 9.63
N LYS A 75 9.39 -11.84 9.28
CA LYS A 75 10.45 -10.96 9.74
C LYS A 75 10.36 -9.60 9.07
N ALA A 76 10.68 -8.55 9.82
CA ALA A 76 10.82 -7.22 9.27
C ALA A 76 11.80 -7.24 8.07
N SER A 77 11.41 -6.63 6.96
CA SER A 77 12.18 -6.69 5.72
C SER A 77 12.08 -5.38 4.93
N PRO A 78 13.21 -4.72 4.62
CA PRO A 78 13.23 -3.57 3.72
C PRO A 78 12.64 -3.86 2.34
N ARG A 79 12.84 -5.10 1.83
CA ARG A 79 12.36 -5.51 0.50
C ARG A 79 10.85 -5.46 0.37
N ILE A 80 10.11 -5.79 1.43
CA ILE A 80 8.65 -5.73 1.42
C ILE A 80 8.20 -4.27 1.35
N ARG A 81 8.84 -3.38 2.11
CA ARG A 81 8.57 -1.93 2.05
C ARG A 81 8.85 -1.36 0.66
N GLU A 82 9.98 -1.70 0.07
CA GLU A 82 10.36 -1.29 -1.28
C GLU A 82 9.32 -1.74 -2.31
N LEU A 83 8.88 -3.00 -2.26
CA LEU A 83 7.83 -3.53 -3.13
C LEU A 83 6.51 -2.76 -2.97
N VAL A 84 6.05 -2.54 -1.72
CA VAL A 84 4.82 -1.79 -1.45
C VAL A 84 4.91 -0.38 -2.03
N ASN A 85 6.02 0.31 -1.78
CA ASN A 85 6.22 1.67 -2.25
C ASN A 85 6.31 1.75 -3.78
N ALA A 86 6.95 0.76 -4.43
CA ALA A 86 7.03 0.69 -5.89
C ALA A 86 5.67 0.44 -6.56
N CYS A 87 4.74 -0.23 -5.86
CA CYS A 87 3.40 -0.50 -6.39
C CYS A 87 2.37 0.58 -6.03
N ARG A 88 2.68 1.50 -5.11
CA ARG A 88 1.79 2.61 -4.77
C ARG A 88 1.70 3.58 -5.96
N PRO A 89 0.49 4.05 -6.32
CA PRO A 89 0.36 5.06 -7.35
C PRO A 89 1.15 6.31 -6.92
N SER A 90 1.99 6.81 -7.83
CA SER A 90 2.58 8.13 -7.65
C SER A 90 1.47 9.15 -7.80
N VAL A 91 1.12 9.87 -6.74
CA VAL A 91 0.33 11.10 -6.89
C VAL A 91 1.28 12.08 -7.58
N ALA A 92 1.17 12.22 -8.90
CA ALA A 92 1.67 13.42 -9.53
C ALA A 92 0.85 14.58 -8.93
N PRO A 93 1.48 15.65 -8.43
CA PRO A 93 0.70 16.83 -8.07
C PRO A 93 -0.10 17.24 -9.31
N ASP A 94 -1.41 17.44 -9.13
CA ASP A 94 -2.29 17.88 -10.21
C ASP A 94 -1.70 19.16 -10.80
N ALA A 95 -1.33 19.13 -12.08
CA ALA A 95 -0.69 20.26 -12.76
C ALA A 95 -1.55 21.55 -12.72
N GLU A 96 -2.84 21.45 -12.40
CA GLU A 96 -3.74 22.59 -12.22
C GLU A 96 -3.50 23.42 -10.95
N GLU A 97 -2.88 22.87 -9.89
CA GLU A 97 -2.52 23.68 -8.71
C GLU A 97 -1.18 24.40 -8.90
N ALA A 98 -0.26 23.82 -9.67
CA ALA A 98 1.04 24.44 -9.96
C ALA A 98 0.93 25.71 -10.82
N GLU A 99 -0.06 25.78 -11.73
CA GLU A 99 -0.31 26.97 -12.55
C GLU A 99 -0.96 28.13 -11.77
N ARG A 100 -1.62 27.85 -10.63
CA ARG A 100 -2.35 28.85 -9.82
C ARG A 100 -1.49 29.58 -8.79
N ASP A 101 -0.30 29.06 -8.50
CA ASP A 101 0.65 29.63 -7.54
C ASP A 101 1.79 30.42 -8.22
N LEU A 102 1.73 30.62 -9.54
CA LEU A 102 2.59 31.58 -10.22
C LEU A 102 2.13 33.01 -9.84
N PRO A 103 2.94 33.81 -9.13
CA PRO A 103 2.59 35.20 -8.87
C PRO A 103 2.55 35.97 -10.21
N ASP A 104 1.45 36.67 -10.48
CA ASP A 104 1.35 37.62 -11.59
C ASP A 104 2.47 38.68 -11.43
N ASP A 105 3.30 38.85 -12.46
CA ASP A 105 4.29 39.92 -12.58
C ASP A 105 3.59 41.29 -12.36
N GLU A 106 3.76 41.86 -11.17
CA GLU A 106 3.23 43.18 -10.82
C GLU A 106 3.95 44.27 -11.64
N PRO A 107 3.24 45.09 -12.44
CA PRO A 107 3.89 46.13 -13.23
C PRO A 107 4.40 47.25 -12.31
N PRO A 108 5.52 47.91 -12.64
CA PRO A 108 6.15 48.88 -11.76
C PRO A 108 5.24 50.10 -11.51
N GLU A 109 5.06 50.43 -10.23
CA GLU A 109 4.24 51.57 -9.77
C GLU A 109 4.68 52.91 -10.40
N ASP A 110 3.67 53.66 -10.84
CA ASP A 110 3.74 55.00 -11.43
C ASP A 110 4.37 56.00 -10.44
N GLN A 111 5.53 56.56 -10.78
CA GLN A 111 6.20 57.57 -9.96
C GLN A 111 5.46 58.92 -10.07
N PRO A 112 5.15 59.61 -8.96
CA PRO A 112 4.36 60.84 -9.03
C PRO A 112 5.12 61.99 -9.70
N ARG A 113 4.41 62.67 -10.60
CA ARG A 113 4.87 63.84 -11.37
C ARG A 113 5.17 65.02 -10.44
N ALA A 114 6.39 65.57 -10.52
CA ALA A 114 6.80 66.76 -9.77
C ALA A 114 6.02 68.02 -10.21
N PRO A 115 5.65 68.93 -9.28
CA PRO A 115 5.01 70.19 -9.63
C PRO A 115 6.01 71.22 -10.17
N LYS A 116 5.48 72.12 -11.00
CA LYS A 116 6.18 73.12 -11.82
C LYS A 116 6.66 74.34 -11.04
#